data_AF-A0A923SQE0-F1
#
_entry.id   AF-A0A923SQE0-F1
#
_cell.length_a   1.000
_cell.length_b   1.000
_cell.length_c   1.000
_cell.angle_alpha   90.00
_cell.angle_beta   90.00
_cell.angle_gamma   90.00
#
_symmetry.space_group_name_H-M   'P 1'
#
loop_
_entity.id
_entity.type
_entity.pdbx_description
1 polymer ?
#
loop_
_entity_poly.entity_id
_entity_poly.type
_entity_poly.pdbx_seq_one_letter_code
_entity_poly.pdbx_strand_id
1 'polypeptide(L)'
;MSNKDIVLKELYYQFRRADNAYQSYLTERIYLYASSIRKANNRIYQLLEYNLGLFDDEQSLCALELMAHYDVWMAQFDQLVQEINPSISATFVFERFPGSLSFPKEAKEAFMNAYKK
;
A
#
# COMPACT_ATOMS: atom_id res chain seq x y z
N MET A 1 -17.23 15.74 -11.28
CA MET A 1 -16.37 14.94 -10.39
C MET A 1 -15.23 15.84 -9.99
N SER A 2 -15.06 16.13 -8.70
CA SER A 2 -13.99 16.99 -8.20
C SER A 2 -12.63 16.29 -8.34
N ASN A 3 -11.53 17.04 -8.27
CA ASN A 3 -10.18 16.45 -8.24
C ASN A 3 -10.03 15.49 -7.04
N LYS A 4 -10.62 15.84 -5.89
CA LYS A 4 -10.67 14.98 -4.70
C LYS A 4 -11.38 13.65 -5.01
N ASP A 5 -12.53 13.69 -5.68
CA ASP A 5 -13.30 12.48 -6.01
C ASP A 5 -12.52 11.54 -6.95
N ILE A 6 -11.77 12.09 -7.91
CA ILE A 6 -10.93 11.30 -8.82
C ILE A 6 -9.83 10.58 -8.04
N VAL A 7 -9.16 11.29 -7.13
CA VAL A 7 -8.10 10.73 -6.29
C VAL A 7 -8.65 9.66 -5.34
N LEU A 8 -9.79 9.92 -4.68
CA LEU A 8 -10.46 8.96 -3.80
C LEU A 8 -10.86 7.68 -4.55
N LYS A 9 -11.38 7.83 -5.77
CA LYS A 9 -11.69 6.70 -6.65
C LYS A 9 -10.44 5.89 -6.98
N GLU A 10 -9.34 6.56 -7.31
CA GLU A 10 -8.10 5.87 -7.66
C GLU A 10 -7.52 5.13 -6.44
N LEU A 11 -7.46 5.80 -5.28
CA LEU A 11 -7.06 5.18 -4.01
C LEU A 11 -7.89 3.93 -3.72
N TYR A 12 -9.22 4.01 -3.85
CA TYR A 12 -10.11 2.87 -3.66
C TYR A 12 -9.71 1.66 -4.51
N TYR A 13 -9.47 1.87 -5.81
CA TYR A 13 -9.08 0.76 -6.69
C TYR A 13 -7.67 0.24 -6.43
N GLN A 14 -6.71 1.09 -6.03
CA GLN A 14 -5.37 0.63 -5.68
C GLN A 14 -5.37 -0.16 -4.36
N PHE A 15 -6.17 0.24 -3.36
CA PHE A 15 -6.36 -0.56 -2.14
C PHE A 15 -6.95 -1.94 -2.45
N ARG A 16 -7.99 -1.98 -3.29
CA ARG A 16 -8.59 -3.26 -3.75
C ARG A 16 -7.58 -4.11 -4.51
N ARG A 17 -6.73 -3.49 -5.33
CA ARG A 17 -5.67 -4.19 -6.05
C ARG A 17 -4.60 -4.75 -5.12
N ALA A 18 -4.19 -4.00 -4.10
CA ALA A 18 -3.26 -4.46 -3.07
C ALA A 18 -3.86 -5.64 -2.29
N ASP A 19 -5.13 -5.55 -1.89
CA ASP A 19 -5.84 -6.63 -1.19
C ASP A 19 -5.89 -7.91 -2.04
N ASN A 20 -6.25 -7.80 -3.31
CA ASN A 20 -6.29 -8.95 -4.22
C ASN A 20 -4.91 -9.59 -4.39
N ALA A 21 -3.86 -8.78 -4.58
CA ALA A 21 -2.49 -9.29 -4.68
C ALA A 21 -2.04 -9.97 -3.37
N TYR A 22 -2.45 -9.42 -2.22
CA TYR A 22 -2.19 -10.03 -0.92
C TYR A 22 -2.90 -11.38 -0.76
N GLN A 23 -4.15 -11.51 -1.21
CA GLN A 23 -4.84 -12.81 -1.21
C GLN A 23 -4.13 -13.86 -2.09
N SER A 24 -3.68 -13.47 -3.28
CA SER A 24 -2.86 -14.35 -4.13
C SER A 24 -1.56 -14.75 -3.44
N TYR A 25 -0.88 -13.81 -2.78
CA TYR A 25 0.34 -14.09 -2.03
C TYR A 25 0.11 -15.03 -0.82
N LEU A 26 -1.04 -14.95 -0.16
CA LEU A 26 -1.40 -15.88 0.92
C LEU A 26 -1.63 -17.30 0.42
N THR A 27 -2.09 -17.45 -0.82
CA THR A 27 -2.26 -18.75 -1.47
C THR A 27 -0.91 -19.33 -1.89
N GLU A 28 -0.05 -18.48 -2.46
CA GLU A 28 1.28 -18.87 -2.92
C GLU A 28 2.27 -17.73 -2.68
N ARG A 29 3.26 -17.97 -1.82
CA ARG A 29 4.23 -16.93 -1.42
C ARG A 29 5.39 -16.84 -2.42
N ILE A 30 5.10 -16.34 -3.61
CA ILE A 30 6.10 -16.10 -4.67
C ILE A 30 6.33 -14.60 -4.91
N TYR A 31 7.51 -14.28 -5.45
CA TYR A 31 7.94 -12.91 -5.69
C TYR A 31 6.98 -12.12 -6.61
N LEU A 32 6.37 -12.76 -7.61
CA LEU A 32 5.39 -12.11 -8.48
C LEU A 32 4.24 -11.44 -7.72
N TYR A 33 3.64 -12.15 -6.75
CA TYR A 33 2.52 -11.61 -5.99
C TYR A 33 3.00 -10.58 -4.96
N ALA A 34 4.13 -10.82 -4.31
CA ALA A 34 4.74 -9.86 -3.38
C ALA A 34 5.09 -8.53 -4.09
N SER A 35 5.66 -8.60 -5.29
CA SER A 35 5.95 -7.45 -6.15
C SER A 35 4.67 -6.73 -6.61
N SER A 36 3.59 -7.47 -6.85
CA SER A 36 2.29 -6.90 -7.19
C SER A 36 1.69 -6.08 -6.04
N ILE A 37 1.85 -6.55 -4.78
CA ILE A 37 1.49 -5.80 -3.57
C ILE A 37 2.31 -4.51 -3.51
N ARG A 38 3.65 -4.61 -3.61
CA ARG A 38 4.54 -3.45 -3.60
C ARG A 38 4.15 -2.42 -4.66
N LYS A 39 3.84 -2.86 -5.88
CA LYS A 39 3.43 -1.98 -6.98
C LYS A 39 2.14 -1.23 -6.67
N ALA A 40 1.17 -1.87 -6.02
CA ALA A 40 -0.07 -1.22 -5.59
C ALA A 40 0.20 -0.23 -4.44
N ASN A 41 0.97 -0.65 -3.43
CA ASN A 41 1.36 0.20 -2.29
C ASN A 41 2.11 1.47 -2.75
N ASN A 42 3.06 1.35 -3.67
CA ASN A 42 3.77 2.50 -4.23
C ASN A 42 2.82 3.46 -4.95
N ARG A 43 1.81 2.95 -5.67
CA ARG A 43 0.83 3.82 -6.32
C ARG A 43 -0.05 4.53 -5.30
N ILE A 44 -0.45 3.86 -4.23
CA ILE A 44 -1.19 4.47 -3.11
C ILE A 44 -0.35 5.58 -2.48
N TYR A 45 0.91 5.30 -2.17
CA TYR A 45 1.84 6.27 -1.60
C TYR A 45 1.93 7.55 -2.44
N GLN A 46 2.18 7.41 -3.74
CA GLN A 46 2.25 8.55 -4.66
C GLN A 46 0.94 9.35 -4.71
N LEU A 47 -0.21 8.65 -4.69
CA LEU A 47 -1.52 9.32 -4.68
C LEU A 47 -1.72 10.11 -3.40
N LEU A 48 -1.30 9.59 -2.25
CA LEU A 48 -1.37 10.31 -0.98
C LEU A 48 -0.43 11.52 -1.00
N GLU A 49 0.85 11.31 -1.32
CA GLU A 49 1.91 12.32 -1.32
C GLU A 49 1.57 13.52 -2.21
N TYR A 50 1.18 13.29 -3.47
CA TYR A 50 0.93 14.37 -4.42
C TYR A 50 -0.41 15.08 -4.23
N ASN A 51 -1.32 14.52 -3.42
CA ASN A 51 -2.68 15.05 -3.26
C ASN A 51 -3.05 15.38 -1.81
N LEU A 52 -2.07 15.45 -0.90
CA LEU A 52 -2.30 15.84 0.50
C LEU A 52 -3.15 17.11 0.64
N GLY A 53 -2.91 18.12 -0.21
CA GLY A 53 -3.67 19.38 -0.20
C GLY A 53 -5.14 19.29 -0.64
N LEU A 54 -5.61 18.12 -1.12
CA LEU A 54 -7.02 17.87 -1.46
C LEU A 54 -7.81 17.25 -0.31
N PHE A 55 -7.11 16.79 0.73
CA PHE A 55 -7.71 16.10 1.87
C PHE A 55 -8.05 17.09 2.98
N ASP A 56 -9.08 16.77 3.76
CA ASP A 56 -9.32 17.47 5.03
C ASP A 56 -8.29 17.03 6.09
N ASP A 57 -8.29 17.68 7.26
CA ASP A 57 -7.29 17.42 8.31
C ASP A 57 -7.31 15.96 8.78
N GLU A 58 -8.49 15.36 8.93
CA GLU A 58 -8.64 13.96 9.36
C GLU A 58 -8.07 13.00 8.30
N GLN A 59 -8.42 13.21 7.03
CA GLN A 59 -7.88 12.43 5.92
C GLN A 59 -6.36 12.64 5.75
N SER A 60 -5.85 13.84 6.02
CA SER A 60 -4.42 14.14 5.95
C SER A 60 -3.64 13.38 7.01
N LEU A 61 -4.16 13.28 8.24
CA LEU A 61 -3.56 12.44 9.28
C LEU A 61 -3.55 10.96 8.87
N CYS A 62 -4.67 10.45 8.34
CA CYS A 62 -4.74 9.08 7.79
C CYS A 62 -3.72 8.86 6.66
N ALA A 63 -3.53 9.85 5.79
CA ALA A 63 -2.55 9.79 4.71
C ALA A 63 -1.13 9.67 5.26
N LEU A 64 -0.78 10.47 6.26
CA LEU A 64 0.53 10.45 6.91
C LEU A 64 0.83 9.10 7.59
N GLU A 65 -0.15 8.51 8.27
CA GLU A 65 0.00 7.19 8.88
C GLU A 65 0.27 6.10 7.83
N LEU A 66 -0.49 6.12 6.73
CA LEU A 66 -0.30 5.19 5.61
C LEU A 66 1.07 5.38 4.96
N MET A 67 1.48 6.62 4.70
CA MET A 67 2.78 6.94 4.11
C MET A 67 3.92 6.44 4.99
N ALA A 68 3.88 6.71 6.31
CA ALA A 68 4.89 6.24 7.24
C ALA A 68 5.01 4.71 7.27
N HIS A 69 3.89 4.00 7.23
CA HIS A 69 3.91 2.54 7.09
C HIS A 69 4.57 2.10 5.77
N TYR A 70 4.19 2.72 4.65
CA TYR A 70 4.71 2.36 3.34
C TYR A 70 6.19 2.66 3.18
N ASP A 71 6.72 3.75 3.74
CA ASP A 71 8.14 4.06 3.73
C ASP A 71 8.96 2.91 4.33
N VAL A 72 8.55 2.43 5.51
CA VAL A 72 9.22 1.31 6.20
C VAL A 72 9.05 0.01 5.43
N TRP A 73 7.81 -0.29 5.00
CA TRP A 73 7.51 -1.55 4.32
C TRP A 73 8.24 -1.68 2.98
N MET A 74 8.27 -0.61 2.18
CA MET A 74 8.92 -0.60 0.87
C MET A 74 10.44 -0.66 0.99
N ALA A 75 11.03 0.06 1.94
CA ALA A 75 12.47 -0.02 2.20
C ALA A 75 12.89 -1.45 2.59
N GLN A 76 12.12 -2.09 3.49
CA GLN A 76 12.38 -3.47 3.89
C GLN A 76 12.23 -4.44 2.70
N PHE A 77 11.21 -4.25 1.86
CA PHE A 77 11.00 -5.08 0.68
C PHE A 77 12.16 -4.96 -0.29
N ASP A 78 12.61 -3.74 -0.56
CA ASP A 78 13.71 -3.48 -1.50
C ASP A 78 15.02 -4.10 -1.02
N GLN A 79 15.30 -4.00 0.29
CA GLN A 79 16.43 -4.69 0.91
C GLN A 79 16.34 -6.20 0.68
N LEU A 80 15.21 -6.83 1.00
CA LEU A 80 15.04 -8.28 0.84
C LEU A 80 15.21 -8.72 -0.62
N VAL A 81 14.66 -7.96 -1.57
CA VAL A 81 14.82 -8.23 -3.01
C VAL A 81 16.29 -8.15 -3.44
N GLN A 82 17.04 -7.16 -2.95
CA GLN A 82 18.46 -7.01 -3.24
C GLN A 82 19.27 -8.17 -2.67
N GLU A 83 18.95 -8.62 -1.45
CA GLU A 83 19.65 -9.71 -0.78
C GLU A 83 19.45 -11.06 -1.46
N ILE A 84 18.21 -11.39 -1.87
CA ILE A 84 17.89 -12.73 -2.40
C ILE A 84 17.86 -12.79 -3.93
N ASN A 85 17.74 -11.64 -4.61
CA ASN A 85 17.65 -11.50 -6.07
C ASN A 85 16.69 -12.53 -6.73
N PRO A 86 15.39 -12.50 -6.39
CA PRO A 86 14.47 -13.58 -6.72
C PRO A 86 14.02 -13.54 -8.19
N SER A 87 13.85 -14.71 -8.79
CA SER A 87 13.08 -14.83 -10.04
C SER A 87 11.58 -14.64 -9.76
N ILE A 88 10.77 -14.37 -10.79
CA ILE A 88 9.33 -14.08 -10.63
C ILE A 88 8.55 -15.19 -9.92
N SER A 89 8.95 -16.45 -10.10
CA SER A 89 8.31 -17.62 -9.50
C SER A 89 9.04 -18.14 -8.27
N ALA A 90 10.13 -17.49 -7.84
CA ALA A 90 10.85 -17.90 -6.64
C ALA A 90 10.00 -17.67 -5.40
N THR A 91 10.10 -18.59 -4.44
CA THR A 91 9.54 -18.40 -3.10
C THR A 91 10.08 -17.11 -2.50
N PHE A 92 9.17 -16.28 -2.01
CA PHE A 92 9.45 -14.98 -1.44
C PHE A 92 8.64 -14.85 -0.16
N VAL A 93 9.29 -14.97 1.00
CA VAL A 93 8.63 -14.83 2.29
C VAL A 93 9.03 -13.48 2.87
N PHE A 94 8.10 -12.53 2.84
CA PHE A 94 8.25 -11.23 3.45
C PHE A 94 7.79 -11.26 4.91
N GLU A 95 8.73 -11.17 5.84
CA GLU A 95 8.47 -11.02 7.27
C GLU A 95 8.79 -9.62 7.71
N ARG A 96 7.81 -8.92 8.29
CA ARG A 96 7.96 -7.53 8.70
C ARG A 96 8.87 -7.42 9.94
N PHE A 97 9.76 -6.42 10.00
CA PHE A 97 10.67 -6.29 11.15
C PHE A 97 9.91 -6.16 12.48
N PRO A 98 10.39 -6.83 13.56
CA PRO A 98 9.83 -6.64 14.90
C PRO A 98 9.84 -5.16 15.30
N GLY A 99 8.71 -4.68 15.84
CA GLY A 99 8.58 -3.27 16.26
C GLY A 99 8.37 -2.25 15.15
N SER A 100 8.35 -2.66 13.87
CA SER A 100 7.99 -1.75 12.76
C SER A 100 6.53 -1.30 12.82
N LEU A 101 6.18 -0.26 12.05
CA LEU A 101 4.82 0.30 11.98
C LEU A 101 3.84 -0.67 11.33
N SER A 102 2.81 -1.07 12.08
CA SER A 102 1.75 -1.96 11.58
C SER A 102 0.96 -1.28 10.47
N PHE A 103 0.34 -2.07 9.60
CA PHE A 103 -0.53 -1.51 8.56
C PHE A 103 -1.73 -0.79 9.21
N PRO A 104 -1.94 0.52 8.97
CA PRO A 104 -2.98 1.30 9.63
C PRO A 104 -4.33 1.05 8.94
N LYS A 105 -5.09 0.08 9.48
CA LYS A 105 -6.35 -0.39 8.87
C LYS A 105 -7.41 0.69 8.89
N GLU A 106 -7.48 1.42 9.99
CA GLU A 106 -8.44 2.50 10.24
C GLU A 106 -8.23 3.63 9.22
N ALA A 107 -6.97 4.02 8.97
CA ALA A 107 -6.63 5.03 7.96
C ALA A 107 -7.03 4.61 6.54
N LYS A 108 -6.76 3.35 6.16
CA LYS A 108 -7.25 2.79 4.88
C LYS A 108 -8.78 2.86 4.80
N GLU A 109 -9.47 2.44 5.86
CA GLU A 109 -10.93 2.39 5.89
C GLU A 109 -11.56 3.78 5.77
N ALA A 110 -10.94 4.82 6.34
CA ALA A 110 -11.37 6.21 6.18
C ALA A 110 -11.43 6.61 4.70
N PHE A 111 -10.38 6.34 3.93
CA PHE A 111 -10.36 6.61 2.48
C PHE A 111 -11.34 5.74 1.69
N MET A 112 -11.43 4.45 2.01
CA MET A 112 -12.35 3.53 1.35
C MET A 112 -13.81 3.93 1.54
N ASN A 113 -14.16 4.44 2.73
CA ASN A 113 -15.49 4.92 3.05
C ASN A 113 -15.77 6.29 2.42
N ALA A 114 -14.76 7.18 2.34
CA ALA A 114 -14.90 8.48 1.71
C ALA A 114 -15.29 8.42 0.23
N TYR A 115 -14.84 7.39 -0.53
CA TYR A 115 -15.26 7.20 -1.92
C TYR A 115 -16.65 6.57 -2.08
N LYS A 116 -17.10 5.78 -1.10
CA LYS A 116 -18.40 5.07 -1.16
C LYS A 116 -19.59 5.93 -0.72
N LYS A 117 -19.33 7.04 -0.04
CA LYS A 117 -20.33 8.03 0.36
C LYS A 117 -20.65 8.95 -0.80
#